data_AF-A0A0F9Z9Y0-F1
#
_entry.id   AF-A0A0F9Z9Y0-F1
#
_cell.length_a   1.000
_cell.length_b   1.000
_cell.length_c   1.000
_cell.angle_alpha   90.00
_cell.angle_beta   90.00
_cell.angle_gamma   90.00
#
_symmetry.space_group_name_H-M   'P 1'
#
loop_
_entity.id
_entity.type
_entity.pdbx_description
1 polymer ?
#
loop_
_entity_poly.entity_id
_entity_poly.type
_entity_poly.pdbx_seq_one_letter_code
_entity_poly.pdbx_strand_id
1 'polypeptide(L)'
;MEIDYCDNQDSKWNIGISCVVRISLKDGTHKEDIGYGSSENQRRKCEAFEKAKKEAVTDALKRALRQYGNSLGNCCYDKEFINNVRKIEKKARGFVSAKDLYRHENNIIANNKSLNKQDEDSADFEAFTMSND
;
A
#
# COMPACT_ATOMS: atom_id res chain seq x y z
N MET A 1 13.62 -8.53 14.28
CA MET A 1 14.17 -7.30 13.70
C MET A 1 15.29 -6.85 14.61
N GLU A 2 16.44 -6.55 14.04
CA GLU A 2 17.68 -6.28 14.74
C GLU A 2 18.27 -4.97 14.20
N ILE A 3 18.89 -4.18 15.08
CA ILE A 3 19.57 -2.95 14.71
C ILE A 3 21.05 -3.31 14.58
N ASP A 4 21.55 -3.36 13.36
CA ASP A 4 22.93 -3.78 13.09
C ASP A 4 23.92 -2.65 13.44
N TYR A 5 23.54 -1.41 13.15
CA TYR A 5 24.28 -0.22 13.59
C TYR A 5 23.35 0.99 13.72
N CYS A 6 23.75 1.94 14.58
CA CYS A 6 23.04 3.19 14.80
C CYS A 6 24.05 4.27 15.22
N ASP A 7 24.67 4.91 14.24
CA ASP A 7 25.73 5.88 14.45
C ASP A 7 25.22 7.30 14.31
N ASN A 8 25.85 8.22 15.04
CA ASN A 8 25.62 9.65 14.92
C ASN A 8 26.94 10.32 14.52
N GLN A 9 27.07 10.67 13.25
CA GLN A 9 28.24 11.39 12.70
C GLN A 9 27.79 12.78 12.27
N ASP A 10 28.50 13.82 12.69
CA ASP A 10 28.21 15.22 12.32
C ASP A 10 26.75 15.67 12.56
N SER A 11 26.17 15.25 13.69
CA SER A 11 24.75 15.48 14.04
C SER A 11 23.75 14.85 13.06
N LYS A 12 24.18 13.83 12.31
CA LYS A 12 23.37 13.05 11.38
C LYS A 12 23.39 11.58 11.77
N TRP A 13 22.21 10.98 11.75
CA TRP A 13 21.99 9.59 12.10
C TRP A 13 22.13 8.70 10.86
N ASN A 14 22.93 7.65 11.02
CA ASN A 14 23.10 6.54 10.07
C ASN A 14 22.68 5.25 10.77
N ILE A 15 21.70 4.54 10.23
CA ILE A 15 21.11 3.37 10.86
C ILE A 15 20.98 2.25 9.83
N GLY A 16 21.35 1.03 10.23
CA GLY A 16 21.11 -0.21 9.50
C GLY A 16 20.26 -1.16 10.33
N ILE A 17 19.23 -1.73 9.71
CA ILE A 17 18.28 -2.62 10.37
C ILE A 17 18.05 -3.87 9.51
N SER A 18 18.20 -5.03 10.13
CA SER A 18 17.86 -6.33 9.57
C SER A 18 16.49 -6.79 10.07
N CYS A 19 15.69 -7.37 9.18
CA CYS A 19 14.38 -7.91 9.50
C CYS A 19 14.22 -9.32 8.95
N VAL A 20 13.83 -10.27 9.80
CA VAL A 20 13.43 -11.61 9.40
C VAL A 20 11.91 -11.62 9.25
N VAL A 21 11.40 -12.04 8.10
CA VAL A 21 9.95 -12.18 7.86
C VAL A 21 9.64 -13.61 7.44
N ARG A 22 8.65 -14.20 8.11
CA ARG A 22 8.08 -15.51 7.76
C ARG A 22 6.67 -15.33 7.21
N ILE A 23 6.45 -15.83 5.99
CA ILE A 23 5.13 -15.90 5.36
C ILE A 23 4.64 -17.32 5.51
N SER A 24 3.43 -17.50 6.04
CA SER A 24 2.78 -18.81 6.19
C SER A 24 1.48 -18.83 5.40
N LEU A 25 1.30 -19.86 4.60
CA LEU A 25 0.09 -20.12 3.83
C LEU A 25 -0.91 -20.91 4.69
N LYS A 26 -2.18 -20.92 4.27
CA LYS A 26 -3.26 -21.64 4.96
C LYS A 26 -3.05 -23.16 5.01
N ASP A 27 -2.24 -23.69 4.10
CA ASP A 27 -1.88 -25.11 4.02
C ASP A 27 -0.76 -25.52 5.00
N GLY A 28 -0.19 -24.56 5.75
CA GLY A 28 0.91 -24.78 6.69
C GLY A 28 2.32 -24.60 6.10
N THR A 29 2.45 -24.42 4.78
CA THR A 29 3.73 -24.12 4.14
C THR A 29 4.18 -22.72 4.58
N HIS A 30 5.47 -22.59 4.91
CA HIS A 30 6.04 -21.28 5.19
C HIS A 30 7.39 -21.08 4.51
N LYS A 31 7.70 -19.81 4.23
CA LYS A 31 8.98 -19.34 3.70
C LYS A 31 9.45 -18.16 4.53
N GLU A 32 10.73 -18.17 4.86
CA GLU A 32 11.37 -17.14 5.66
C GLU A 32 12.53 -16.55 4.86
N ASP A 33 12.70 -15.24 4.94
CA ASP A 33 13.85 -14.54 4.37
C ASP A 33 14.21 -13.34 5.25
N ILE A 34 15.42 -12.82 5.03
CA ILE A 34 15.95 -11.67 5.72
C ILE A 34 15.96 -10.50 4.73
N GLY A 35 15.42 -9.36 5.16
CA GLY A 35 15.52 -8.09 4.44
C GLY A 35 16.32 -7.07 5.23
N TYR A 36 16.81 -6.08 4.50
CA TYR A 36 17.66 -5.03 5.05
C TYR A 36 17.08 -3.67 4.72
N GLY A 37 17.18 -2.74 5.67
CA GLY A 37 16.81 -1.35 5.47
C GLY A 37 17.84 -0.44 6.12
N SER A 38 18.30 0.56 5.38
CA SER A 38 19.23 1.56 5.87
C SER A 38 18.65 2.95 5.75
N SER A 39 19.12 3.82 6.61
CA SER A 39 18.82 5.24 6.52
C SER A 39 20.05 6.03 6.93
N GLU A 40 20.62 6.75 5.97
CA GLU A 40 21.80 7.57 6.16
C GLU A 40 21.44 9.06 6.17
N ASN A 41 22.32 9.86 6.78
CA ASN A 41 22.30 11.32 6.72
C ASN A 41 20.99 11.96 7.23
N GLN A 42 20.33 11.34 8.22
CA GLN A 42 19.08 11.86 8.76
C GLN A 42 19.31 12.81 9.92
N ARG A 43 18.62 13.95 9.93
CA ARG A 43 18.73 14.93 11.01
C ARG A 43 18.10 14.43 12.31
N ARG A 44 16.99 13.70 12.22
CA ARG A 44 16.26 13.18 13.38
C ARG A 44 16.37 11.67 13.47
N LYS A 45 16.70 11.19 14.67
CA LYS A 45 16.79 9.75 14.98
C LYS A 45 15.48 9.03 14.64
N CYS A 46 14.33 9.61 14.99
CA CYS A 46 13.02 9.00 14.73
C CYS A 46 12.75 8.76 13.23
N GLU A 47 13.04 9.75 12.38
CA GLU A 47 12.85 9.66 10.93
C GLU A 47 13.77 8.58 10.32
N ALA A 48 15.01 8.48 10.81
CA ALA A 48 15.96 7.45 10.42
C ALA A 48 15.46 6.04 10.75
N PHE A 49 14.97 5.84 11.98
CA PHE A 49 14.38 4.56 12.39
C PHE A 49 13.13 4.21 11.59
N GLU A 50 12.26 5.19 11.35
CA GLU A 50 11.02 4.95 10.60
C GLU A 50 11.32 4.49 9.18
N LYS A 51 12.24 5.17 8.49
CA LYS A 51 12.64 4.82 7.13
C LYS A 51 13.31 3.44 7.07
N ALA A 52 14.35 3.22 7.89
CA ALA A 52 15.08 1.96 7.89
C ALA A 52 14.19 0.76 8.25
N LYS A 53 13.27 0.91 9.21
CA LYS A 53 12.32 -0.16 9.57
C LYS A 53 11.33 -0.47 8.44
N LYS A 54 10.75 0.56 7.82
CA LYS A 54 9.80 0.38 6.70
C LYS A 54 10.47 -0.33 5.54
N GLU A 55 11.71 0.06 5.23
CA GLU A 55 12.50 -0.54 4.16
C GLU A 55 12.85 -1.99 4.47
N ALA A 56 13.38 -2.29 5.66
CA ALA A 56 13.78 -3.64 6.07
C ALA A 56 12.60 -4.63 6.01
N VAL A 57 11.42 -4.22 6.50
CA VAL A 57 10.22 -5.06 6.47
C VAL A 57 9.74 -5.28 5.05
N THR A 58 9.70 -4.22 4.23
CA THR A 58 9.24 -4.31 2.85
C THR A 58 10.18 -5.18 2.02
N ASP A 59 11.49 -5.05 2.22
CA ASP A 59 12.48 -5.88 1.56
C ASP A 59 12.35 -7.36 1.97
N ALA A 60 12.28 -7.64 3.27
CA ALA A 60 12.11 -9.00 3.79
C ALA A 60 10.84 -9.66 3.25
N LEU A 61 9.73 -8.91 3.18
CA LEU A 61 8.46 -9.39 2.63
C LEU A 61 8.57 -9.73 1.14
N LYS A 62 9.12 -8.83 0.32
CA LYS A 62 9.33 -9.09 -1.12
C LYS A 62 10.20 -10.34 -1.33
N ARG A 63 11.25 -10.48 -0.52
CA ARG A 63 12.21 -11.59 -0.61
C ARG A 63 11.61 -12.92 -0.15
N ALA A 64 10.80 -12.92 0.90
CA ALA A 64 10.07 -14.12 1.32
C ALA A 64 9.00 -14.50 0.27
N LEU A 65 8.30 -13.52 -0.31
CA LEU A 65 7.29 -13.76 -1.36
C LEU A 65 7.89 -14.37 -2.64
N ARG A 66 9.09 -13.94 -3.06
CA ARG A 66 9.73 -14.46 -4.27
C ARG A 66 9.92 -15.98 -4.23
N GLN A 67 10.10 -16.57 -3.04
CA GLN A 67 10.33 -18.01 -2.88
C GLN A 67 9.12 -18.86 -3.26
N TYR A 68 7.92 -18.25 -3.39
CA TYR A 68 6.70 -18.94 -3.81
C TYR A 68 6.54 -19.05 -5.33
N GLY A 69 7.39 -18.38 -6.14
CA GLY A 69 7.45 -18.61 -7.58
C GLY A 69 7.62 -17.35 -8.44
N ASN A 70 7.60 -17.56 -9.75
CA ASN A 70 7.92 -16.54 -10.75
C ASN A 70 6.98 -15.33 -10.70
N SER A 71 5.67 -15.54 -10.56
CA SER A 71 4.67 -14.46 -10.48
C SER A 71 4.83 -13.55 -9.26
N LEU A 72 5.50 -14.03 -8.20
CA LEU A 72 5.72 -13.29 -6.97
C LEU A 72 7.15 -12.70 -6.88
N GLY A 73 7.85 -12.63 -8.00
CA GLY A 73 9.13 -11.91 -8.13
C GLY A 73 10.35 -12.78 -8.38
N ASN A 74 10.23 -14.12 -8.40
CA ASN A 74 11.36 -14.98 -8.76
C ASN A 74 11.83 -14.76 -10.21
N CYS A 75 10.93 -14.35 -11.11
CA CYS A 75 11.27 -14.03 -12.50
C CYS A 75 12.27 -12.86 -12.63
N CYS A 76 12.34 -11.98 -11.63
CA CYS A 76 13.27 -10.85 -11.64
C CYS A 76 14.74 -11.26 -11.50
N TYR A 77 15.03 -12.53 -11.21
CA TYR A 77 16.38 -13.08 -11.17
C TYR A 77 16.81 -13.76 -12.48
N ASP A 78 15.88 -14.01 -13.39
CA ASP A 78 16.17 -14.62 -14.69
C ASP A 78 16.65 -13.57 -15.70
N LYS A 79 17.92 -13.66 -16.08
CA LYS A 79 18.57 -12.74 -17.02
C LYS A 79 17.95 -12.79 -18.41
N GLU A 80 17.53 -13.97 -18.87
CA GLU A 80 16.91 -14.13 -20.19
C GLU A 80 15.52 -13.47 -20.20
N PHE A 81 14.73 -13.73 -19.16
CA PHE A 81 13.44 -13.08 -18.96
C PHE A 81 13.56 -11.55 -18.94
N ILE A 82 14.49 -10.98 -18.17
CA ILE A 82 14.72 -9.53 -18.10
C ILE A 82 15.11 -8.97 -19.48
N ASN A 83 15.98 -9.65 -20.22
CA ASN A 83 16.38 -9.22 -21.55
C ASN A 83 15.22 -9.22 -22.55
N ASN A 84 14.31 -10.19 -22.44
CA ASN A 84 13.11 -10.24 -23.28
C ASN A 84 12.10 -9.16 -22.89
N VAL A 85 11.88 -8.91 -21.59
CA VAL A 85 11.00 -7.84 -21.10
C VAL A 85 11.46 -6.45 -21.57
N ARG A 86 12.78 -6.20 -21.63
CA ARG A 86 13.34 -4.93 -22.12
C ARG A 86 12.99 -4.61 -23.58
N LYS A 87 12.67 -5.63 -24.39
CA LYS A 87 12.32 -5.45 -25.81
C LYS A 87 10.84 -5.11 -26.02
N ILE A 88 10.01 -5.26 -24.98
CA ILE A 88 8.57 -4.99 -25.05
C ILE A 88 8.34 -3.48 -25.01
N GLU A 89 7.51 -2.97 -25.93
CA GLU A 89 7.13 -1.56 -25.96
C GLU A 89 6.34 -1.18 -24.69
N LYS A 90 6.75 -0.08 -24.05
CA LYS A 90 6.10 0.41 -22.84
C LYS A 90 4.76 1.04 -23.21
N LYS A 91 3.66 0.39 -22.83
CA LYS A 91 2.36 1.07 -22.84
C LYS A 91 2.38 2.21 -21.82
N ALA A 92 1.89 3.38 -22.23
CA ALA A 92 1.64 4.47 -21.30
C ALA A 92 0.72 3.97 -20.18
N ARG A 93 1.00 4.34 -18.92
CA ARG A 93 0.10 4.03 -17.81
C ARG A 93 -1.25 4.68 -18.12
N GLY A 94 -2.29 3.86 -18.24
CA GLY A 94 -3.66 4.35 -18.34
C GLY A 94 -4.03 5.19 -17.13
N PHE A 95 -4.90 6.18 -17.33
CA PHE A 95 -5.44 6.97 -16.23
C PHE A 95 -6.34 6.07 -15.37
N VAL A 96 -6.10 6.01 -14.06
CA VAL A 96 -7.00 5.32 -13.12
C VAL A 96 -8.22 6.21 -12.93
N SER A 97 -9.41 5.74 -13.31
CA SER A 97 -10.63 6.53 -13.16
C SER A 97 -11.18 6.42 -11.74
N ALA A 98 -11.97 7.41 -11.31
CA ALA A 98 -12.63 7.38 -10.00
C ALA A 98 -13.63 6.21 -9.83
N LYS A 99 -13.97 5.51 -10.92
CA LYS A 99 -14.82 4.31 -10.93
C LYS A 99 -14.04 3.04 -10.60
N ASP A 100 -12.72 3.02 -10.85
CA ASP A 100 -11.84 1.87 -10.60
C ASP A 100 -11.36 1.81 -9.13
N LEU A 101 -11.64 2.87 -8.36
CA LEU A 101 -11.27 2.95 -6.95
C LEU A 101 -12.20 2.09 -6.10
N TYR A 102 -11.61 1.29 -5.20
CA TYR A 102 -12.35 0.52 -4.21
C TYR A 102 -13.19 1.47 -3.34
N ARG A 103 -14.51 1.24 -3.28
CA ARG A 103 -15.44 1.95 -2.39
C ARG A 103 -16.00 0.97 -1.38
N HIS A 104 -15.81 1.28 -0.09
CA HIS A 104 -16.45 0.53 0.98
C HIS A 104 -17.97 0.70 0.86
N GLU A 105 -18.74 -0.38 1.04
CA GLU A 105 -20.20 -0.41 0.87
C GLU A 105 -20.94 0.69 1.66
N ASN A 106 -20.39 1.10 2.82
CA ASN A 106 -20.92 2.16 3.67
C ASN A 106 -20.96 3.55 3.01
N ASN A 107 -20.11 3.81 2.01
CA ASN A 107 -20.10 5.08 1.26
C ASN A 107 -21.16 5.13 0.14
N ILE A 108 -21.81 4.02 -0.19
CA ILE A 108 -22.92 3.99 -1.16
C ILE A 108 -24.22 4.47 -0.49
N ILE A 109 -24.42 4.11 0.78
CA ILE A 109 -25.64 4.45 1.54
C ILE A 109 -25.70 5.96 1.87
N ALA A 110 -24.55 6.59 2.15
CA ALA A 110 -24.48 8.01 2.46
C ALA A 110 -24.91 8.90 1.28
N ASN A 111 -24.53 8.52 0.05
CA ASN A 111 -24.90 9.28 -1.16
C ASN A 111 -26.36 9.07 -1.57
N ASN A 112 -26.95 7.91 -1.29
CA ASN A 112 -28.37 7.67 -1.55
C ASN A 112 -29.29 8.38 -0.55
N LYS A 113 -28.83 8.63 0.69
CA LYS A 113 -29.57 9.46 1.66
C LYS A 113 -29.63 10.94 1.27
N SER A 114 -28.62 11.47 0.58
CA SER A 114 -28.62 12.85 0.07
C SER A 114 -29.52 13.06 -1.15
N LEU A 115 -29.79 12.00 -1.93
CA LEU A 115 -30.72 12.05 -3.07
C LEU A 115 -32.19 11.96 -2.62
N ASN A 116 -32.50 11.15 -1.61
CA ASN A 116 -33.88 10.99 -1.12
C ASN A 116 -34.36 12.11 -0.17
N LYS A 117 -33.49 13.06 0.21
CA LYS A 117 -33.86 14.17 1.11
C LYS A 117 -34.47 15.38 0.40
N GLN A 118 -34.41 15.44 -0.93
CA GLN A 118 -35.01 16.55 -1.69
C GLN A 118 -36.48 16.31 -2.03
N ASP A 119 -36.96 15.06 -1.95
CA ASP A 119 -38.34 14.72 -2.30
C ASP A 119 -39.31 14.88 -1.11
N GLU A 120 -38.83 14.76 0.14
CA GLU A 120 -39.69 14.88 1.35
C GLU A 120 -40.09 16.34 1.66
N ASP A 121 -39.24 17.33 1.37
CA ASP A 121 -39.52 18.74 1.69
C ASP A 121 -40.57 19.39 0.75
N SER A 122 -40.97 18.72 -0.33
CA SER A 122 -41.98 19.21 -1.29
C SER A 122 -43.42 18.79 -0.97
N ALA A 123 -43.60 17.68 -0.25
CA ALA A 123 -44.92 17.15 0.09
C ALA A 123 -45.64 17.96 1.18
N ASP A 124 -44.88 18.66 2.04
CA ASP A 124 -45.42 19.49 3.12
C ASP A 124 -45.94 20.86 2.63
N PHE A 125 -45.59 21.29 1.40
CA PHE A 125 -46.07 22.56 0.83
C PHE A 125 -47.42 22.43 0.12
N GLU A 126 -47.73 21.27 -0.48
CA GLU A 126 -49.04 21.04 -1.15
C GLU A 126 -50.17 20.72 -0.16
N ALA A 127 -49.86 20.20 1.03
CA ALA A 127 -50.87 19.96 2.07
C ALA A 127 -51.39 21.26 2.72
N PHE A 128 -50.66 22.37 2.61
CA PHE A 128 -51.03 23.65 3.22
C PHE A 128 -51.90 24.54 2.31
N THR A 129 -51.96 24.28 1.00
CA THR A 129 -52.72 25.12 0.05
C THR A 129 -54.14 24.62 -0.25
N MET A 130 -54.53 23.42 0.19
CA MET A 130 -55.88 22.86 -0.03
C MET A 130 -56.80 22.91 1.21
N SER A 131 -56.68 23.93 2.07
CA SER A 131 -57.58 24.09 3.24
C SER A 131 -58.06 25.53 3.51
N ASN A 132 -57.95 26.42 2.53
CA ASN A 132 -58.65 27.72 2.55
C ASN A 132 -59.28 27.96 1.18
N ASP A 133 -60.50 27.43 1.01
CA ASP A 133 -61.70 28.12 0.48
C ASP A 133 -62.88 27.12 0.46
#